data_AF-A0A945GKC6-F1
#
_entry.id   AF-A0A945GKC6-F1
#
_cell.length_a   1.000
_cell.length_b   1.000
_cell.length_c   1.000
_cell.angle_alpha   90.00
_cell.angle_beta   90.00
_cell.angle_gamma   90.00
#
_symmetry.space_group_name_H-M   'P 1'
#
loop_
_entity.id
_entity.type
_entity.pdbx_description
1 polymer ?
#
loop_
_entity_poly.entity_id
_entity_poly.type
_entity_poly.pdbx_seq_one_letter_code
_entity_poly.pdbx_strand_id
1 'polypeptide(L)'
;MDVNSVPKRYLSPWMAVLLALSLAAPVRAAESTLARLSFWMPPESREAFAQAYAEKIVPRLENRGMRPSTHQGRATVDSVFSRLFELTSPAAVTRIDRELHSDPAWQQALRELAGPFHFPADTANWYRFTHYSGPAGPGEETIAGAGMHQGLWHTFGIHDGLPSHGVQHILQDSRGDIWLNTTDGIPCRYDGERFTIFTAEDGLPGDLIVPPARDRRGNIWFGSENAVSRYDGESFTTFTIEDGLPRDWIAPKIEDRQGNMWFATSAGPCRYDDRQEVGEQFTTFTTADGLPDGWTTAIAEDRQGNIWLAIGTDICRYDGQKLTILDGSPSVEKVKAIVTSGMGYASISAIVEDLRGDLWFSTSGGGVSRYDGEKFTTFTAEDGLGDDYIISTVADREGNVWFGSSSAGVTHYDDRQEVGEQFTYFTTENGLGGNEIRTIFEDRDGFLWFGTLSGGVTRYDGGQFTHFTPRNGLPSSFVFGAVQDRRGNLWFGARGGVCRYDGKEFVTFTTEDGMAGERVTSI
;
A
#
# COMPACT_ATOMS: atom_id res chain seq x y z
N MET A 1 -23.95 48.80 20.79
CA MET A 1 -24.15 48.86 22.24
C MET A 1 -22.79 48.86 22.91
N ASP A 2 -22.65 49.71 23.92
CA ASP A 2 -21.42 50.13 24.59
C ASP A 2 -20.66 48.97 25.27
N VAL A 3 -19.33 48.88 25.10
CA VAL A 3 -18.47 47.81 25.67
C VAL A 3 -17.95 48.18 27.08
N ASN A 4 -18.45 49.25 27.69
CA ASN A 4 -17.95 49.76 28.97
C ASN A 4 -18.90 49.53 30.16
N SER A 5 -19.38 48.31 30.38
CA SER A 5 -20.07 47.98 31.65
C SER A 5 -20.02 46.50 32.06
N VAL A 6 -18.87 46.02 32.54
CA VAL A 6 -18.82 44.87 33.46
C VAL A 6 -17.76 45.12 34.57
N PRO A 7 -18.05 44.86 35.86
CA PRO A 7 -17.20 45.28 36.97
C PRO A 7 -15.93 44.44 37.14
N LYS A 8 -14.79 45.11 37.38
CA LYS A 8 -13.54 44.50 37.85
C LYS A 8 -13.70 43.91 39.25
N ARG A 9 -13.73 42.57 39.37
CA ARG A 9 -13.28 41.83 40.57
C ARG A 9 -13.07 40.36 40.23
N TYR A 10 -11.90 39.84 40.64
CA TYR A 10 -11.36 38.48 40.46
C TYR A 10 -10.71 38.15 39.11
N LEU A 11 -9.61 38.85 38.79
CA LEU A 11 -8.50 38.25 38.03
C LEU A 11 -7.39 37.93 39.03
N SER A 12 -7.08 36.65 39.21
CA SER A 12 -6.02 36.19 40.11
C SER A 12 -4.64 36.49 39.51
N PRO A 13 -3.57 36.60 40.32
CA PRO A 13 -2.20 36.81 39.83
C PRO A 13 -1.73 35.74 38.84
N TRP A 14 -2.40 34.59 38.79
CA TRP A 14 -2.10 33.47 37.89
C TRP A 14 -2.55 33.71 36.44
N MET A 15 -3.60 34.51 36.17
CA MET A 15 -4.04 34.79 34.79
C MET A 15 -3.15 35.81 34.08
N ALA A 16 -2.47 36.70 34.81
CA ALA A 16 -1.48 37.61 34.22
C ALA A 16 -0.18 36.88 33.82
N VAL A 17 0.19 35.82 34.54
CA VAL A 17 1.35 34.97 34.21
C VAL A 17 1.07 34.08 32.99
N LEU A 18 -0.17 33.59 32.82
CA LEU A 18 -0.58 32.83 31.63
C LEU A 18 -0.67 33.71 30.36
N LEU A 19 -1.10 34.98 30.48
CA LEU A 19 -1.07 35.91 29.34
C LEU A 19 0.34 36.41 28.99
N ALA A 20 1.26 36.44 29.97
CA ALA A 20 2.66 36.83 29.75
C ALA A 20 3.54 35.65 29.27
N LEU A 21 3.13 34.39 29.51
CA LEU A 21 3.82 33.20 29.00
C LEU A 21 3.40 32.78 27.59
N SER A 22 2.34 33.37 27.01
CA SER A 22 1.94 33.13 25.61
C SER A 22 2.57 34.10 24.60
N LEU A 23 3.44 35.01 25.05
CA LEU A 23 4.10 36.02 24.21
C LEU A 23 5.63 36.00 24.42
N ALA A 24 6.24 34.82 24.34
CA ALA A 24 7.65 34.63 23.98
C ALA A 24 7.97 33.12 23.84
N ALA A 25 7.17 32.38 23.07
CA ALA A 25 7.80 31.28 22.34
C ALA A 25 8.69 31.96 21.28
N PRO A 26 9.99 31.63 21.16
CA PRO A 26 10.75 32.12 20.02
C PRO A 26 9.95 31.73 18.77
N VAL A 27 9.65 32.70 17.91
CA VAL A 27 9.23 32.42 16.54
C VAL A 27 10.32 31.51 16.00
N ARG A 28 10.08 30.20 15.98
CA ARG A 28 10.93 29.27 15.24
C ARG A 28 10.99 29.89 13.85
N ALA A 29 12.18 30.26 13.39
CA ALA A 29 12.36 30.63 12.00
C ALA A 29 11.67 29.53 11.18
N ALA A 30 10.74 29.90 10.31
CA ALA A 30 10.00 28.93 9.53
C ALA A 30 11.02 27.99 8.88
N GLU A 31 10.97 26.70 9.23
CA GLU A 31 11.87 25.70 8.62
C GLU A 31 11.68 25.78 7.11
N SER A 32 12.80 25.86 6.38
CA SER A 32 12.76 25.99 4.93
C SER A 32 12.16 24.73 4.29
N THR A 33 11.35 24.91 3.26
CA THR A 33 10.93 23.80 2.41
C THR A 33 12.07 23.48 1.46
N LEU A 34 12.54 22.24 1.46
CA LEU A 34 13.54 21.76 0.53
C LEU A 34 12.86 21.19 -0.72
N ALA A 35 13.25 21.71 -1.88
CA ALA A 35 12.93 21.13 -3.18
C ALA A 35 14.15 20.42 -3.74
N ARG A 36 13.94 19.34 -4.50
CA ARG A 36 15.02 18.63 -5.20
C ARG A 36 14.81 18.68 -6.69
N LEU A 37 15.85 19.10 -7.41
CA LEU A 37 15.97 18.95 -8.86
C LEU A 37 16.87 17.76 -9.14
N SER A 38 16.33 16.71 -9.75
CA SER A 38 17.04 15.47 -10.09
C SER A 38 17.08 15.28 -11.60
N PHE A 39 18.19 14.75 -12.11
CA PHE A 39 18.37 14.33 -13.50
C PHE A 39 18.82 12.88 -13.55
N TRP A 40 18.45 12.15 -14.60
CA TRP A 40 19.05 10.86 -14.93
C TRP A 40 20.22 11.03 -15.89
N MET A 41 21.33 10.31 -15.66
CA MET A 41 22.47 10.24 -16.58
C MET A 41 23.25 8.93 -16.40
N PRO A 42 24.03 8.51 -17.41
CA PRO A 42 25.01 7.44 -17.26
C PRO A 42 26.05 7.78 -16.17
N PRO A 43 26.39 6.86 -15.25
CA PRO A 43 27.38 7.08 -14.19
C PRO A 43 28.71 7.67 -14.68
N GLU A 44 29.22 7.17 -15.80
CA GLU A 44 30.47 7.59 -16.43
C GLU A 44 30.46 9.05 -16.90
N SER A 45 29.27 9.63 -17.08
CA SER A 45 29.08 11.01 -17.54
C SER A 45 28.88 12.01 -16.40
N ARG A 46 28.86 11.57 -15.14
CA ARG A 46 28.47 12.39 -13.98
C ARG A 46 29.28 13.67 -13.82
N GLU A 47 30.60 13.61 -13.99
CA GLU A 47 31.47 14.78 -13.86
C GLU A 47 31.26 15.78 -15.01
N ALA A 48 31.24 15.29 -16.26
CA ALA A 48 30.96 16.11 -17.43
C ALA A 48 29.54 16.71 -17.38
N PHE A 49 28.56 15.96 -16.90
CA PHE A 49 27.19 16.42 -16.68
C PHE A 49 27.14 17.51 -15.61
N ALA A 50 27.86 17.36 -14.50
CA ALA A 50 27.92 18.37 -13.45
C ALA A 50 28.46 19.70 -13.97
N GLN A 51 29.47 19.68 -14.83
CA GLN A 51 30.02 20.87 -15.48
C GLN A 51 28.99 21.50 -16.43
N ALA A 52 28.39 20.70 -17.33
CA ALA A 52 27.38 21.18 -18.26
C ALA A 52 26.13 21.72 -17.54
N TYR A 53 25.73 21.12 -16.42
CA TYR A 53 24.67 21.60 -15.54
C TYR A 53 25.02 22.97 -14.95
N ALA A 54 26.24 23.14 -14.43
CA ALA A 54 26.71 24.40 -13.88
C ALA A 54 26.70 25.52 -14.92
N GLU A 55 27.05 25.24 -16.17
CA GLU A 55 27.07 26.22 -17.25
C GLU A 55 25.68 26.55 -17.79
N LYS A 56 24.84 25.52 -18.02
CA LYS A 56 23.59 25.67 -18.79
C LYS A 56 22.36 25.82 -17.90
N ILE A 57 22.35 25.22 -16.72
CA ILE A 57 21.16 25.14 -15.87
C ILE A 57 21.23 26.14 -14.72
N VAL A 58 22.35 26.21 -14.00
CA VAL A 58 22.48 27.06 -12.80
C VAL A 58 22.12 28.53 -13.06
N PRO A 59 22.61 29.20 -14.13
CA PRO A 59 22.28 30.61 -14.36
C PRO A 59 20.77 30.85 -14.53
N ARG A 60 20.05 29.88 -15.09
CA ARG A 60 18.60 29.97 -15.29
C ARG A 60 17.84 29.78 -13.99
N LEU A 61 18.33 28.93 -13.09
CA LEU A 61 17.77 28.75 -11.75
C LEU A 61 18.03 29.99 -10.88
N GLU A 62 19.25 30.53 -10.93
CA GLU A 62 19.62 31.75 -10.19
C GLU A 62 18.82 32.97 -10.64
N ASN A 63 18.59 33.14 -11.94
CA ASN A 63 17.73 34.20 -12.48
C ASN A 63 16.27 34.11 -11.98
N ARG A 64 15.85 32.93 -11.52
CA ARG A 64 14.53 32.70 -10.88
C ARG A 64 14.58 32.75 -9.35
N GLY A 65 15.70 33.19 -8.79
CA GLY A 65 15.89 33.29 -7.33
C GLY A 65 16.11 31.95 -6.64
N MET A 66 16.29 30.85 -7.38
CA MET A 66 16.56 29.53 -6.80
C MET A 66 18.04 29.41 -6.49
N ARG A 67 18.37 29.33 -5.21
CA ARG A 67 19.74 29.11 -4.74
C ARG A 67 19.90 27.68 -4.23
N PRO A 68 21.01 27.00 -4.57
CA PRO A 68 21.30 25.71 -3.98
C PRO A 68 21.33 25.80 -2.46
N SER A 69 20.69 24.83 -1.80
CA SER A 69 20.70 24.71 -0.35
C SER A 69 22.06 24.24 0.14
N THR A 70 22.41 24.64 1.37
CA THR A 70 23.59 24.11 2.08
C THR A 70 23.29 22.82 2.85
N HIS A 71 22.02 22.42 2.91
CA HIS A 71 21.64 21.12 3.47
C HIS A 71 22.36 20.02 2.70
N GLN A 72 23.03 19.15 3.45
CA GLN A 72 23.49 17.88 2.89
C GLN A 72 22.24 17.07 2.57
N GLY A 73 21.90 17.02 1.28
CA GLY A 73 20.93 16.06 0.76
C GLY A 73 21.43 14.64 0.99
N ARG A 74 20.52 13.67 0.91
CA ARG A 74 20.89 12.25 1.00
C ARG A 74 21.74 11.86 -0.23
N ALA A 75 22.55 10.81 -0.07
CA ALA A 75 23.56 10.43 -1.06
C ALA A 75 22.91 9.87 -2.33
N THR A 76 23.21 10.42 -3.51
CA THR A 76 22.55 10.02 -4.75
C THR A 76 23.20 8.81 -5.41
N VAL A 77 22.42 7.88 -6.01
CA VAL A 77 22.99 6.82 -6.87
C VAL A 77 23.76 7.44 -8.03
N ASP A 78 24.80 6.77 -8.54
CA ASP A 78 25.72 7.38 -9.52
C ASP A 78 25.03 7.85 -10.81
N SER A 79 23.93 7.18 -11.19
CA SER A 79 23.10 7.49 -12.35
C SER A 79 22.08 8.62 -12.14
N VAL A 80 22.07 9.25 -10.97
CA VAL A 80 21.18 10.37 -10.64
C VAL A 80 21.99 11.56 -10.11
N PHE A 81 21.84 12.71 -10.77
CA PHE A 81 22.42 13.97 -10.33
C PHE A 81 21.32 14.84 -9.71
N SER A 82 21.45 15.15 -8.41
CA SER A 82 20.48 15.97 -7.68
C SER A 82 21.07 17.26 -7.12
N ARG A 83 20.25 18.30 -7.00
CA ARG A 83 20.53 19.53 -6.25
C ARG A 83 19.33 19.91 -5.41
N LEU A 84 19.59 20.30 -4.16
CA LEU A 84 18.56 20.82 -3.24
C LEU A 84 18.48 22.34 -3.34
N PHE A 85 17.27 22.86 -3.15
CA PHE A 85 16.96 24.28 -3.15
C PHE A 85 16.06 24.60 -1.96
N GLU A 86 16.35 25.69 -1.27
CA GLU A 86 15.50 26.21 -0.21
C GLU A 86 14.41 27.09 -0.79
N LEU A 87 13.17 26.75 -0.50
CA LEU A 87 11.98 27.48 -0.88
C LEU A 87 11.15 27.84 0.35
N THR A 88 10.23 28.76 0.16
CA THR A 88 9.41 29.33 1.24
C THR A 88 8.23 28.45 1.66
N SER A 89 7.79 27.51 0.81
CA SER A 89 6.66 26.61 1.08
C SER A 89 6.57 25.46 0.06
N PRO A 90 5.84 24.37 0.35
CA PRO A 90 5.57 23.30 -0.64
C PRO A 90 4.83 23.81 -1.89
N ALA A 91 3.90 24.76 -1.73
CA ALA A 91 3.23 25.42 -2.86
C ALA A 91 4.20 26.17 -3.79
N ALA A 92 5.31 26.72 -3.27
CA ALA A 92 6.34 27.33 -4.10
C ALA A 92 7.06 26.30 -4.97
N VAL A 93 7.22 25.06 -4.48
CA VAL A 93 7.79 23.96 -5.26
C VAL A 93 6.94 23.66 -6.48
N THR A 94 5.63 23.44 -6.29
CA THR A 94 4.71 23.11 -7.40
C THR A 94 4.58 24.25 -8.40
N ARG A 95 4.59 25.51 -7.93
CA ARG A 95 4.56 26.68 -8.81
C ARG A 95 5.80 26.72 -9.71
N ILE A 96 6.99 26.59 -9.12
CA ILE A 96 8.25 26.59 -9.86
C ILE A 96 8.30 25.42 -10.84
N ASP A 97 7.88 24.22 -10.43
CA ASP A 97 7.82 23.06 -11.32
C ASP A 97 6.97 23.33 -12.58
N ARG A 98 5.78 23.91 -12.40
CA ARG A 98 4.88 24.30 -13.50
C ARG A 98 5.49 25.37 -14.40
N GLU A 99 6.15 26.37 -13.81
CA GLU A 99 6.84 27.43 -14.55
C GLU A 99 8.00 26.86 -15.38
N LEU A 100 8.79 25.93 -14.84
CA LEU A 100 9.86 25.23 -15.57
C LEU A 100 9.28 24.45 -16.77
N HIS A 101 8.23 23.66 -16.54
CA HIS A 101 7.61 22.86 -17.60
C HIS A 101 7.05 23.71 -18.75
N SER A 102 6.49 24.87 -18.45
CA SER A 102 5.88 25.77 -19.44
C SER A 102 6.87 26.73 -20.12
N ASP A 103 8.12 26.82 -19.65
CA ASP A 103 9.11 27.77 -20.18
C ASP A 103 9.87 27.20 -21.40
N PRO A 104 9.71 27.79 -22.61
CA PRO A 104 10.42 27.32 -23.80
C PRO A 104 11.94 27.44 -23.71
N ALA A 105 12.45 28.44 -22.99
CA ALA A 105 13.89 28.63 -22.77
C ALA A 105 14.45 27.60 -21.79
N TRP A 106 13.65 27.12 -20.84
CA TRP A 106 14.00 25.96 -20.03
C TRP A 106 14.08 24.69 -20.87
N GLN A 107 13.05 24.42 -21.68
CA GLN A 107 13.06 23.25 -22.58
C GLN A 107 14.23 23.27 -23.56
N GLN A 108 14.61 24.45 -24.05
CA GLN A 108 15.79 24.63 -24.88
C GLN A 108 17.09 24.36 -24.14
N ALA A 109 17.23 24.87 -22.91
CA ALA A 109 18.41 24.63 -22.07
C ALA A 109 18.61 23.14 -21.77
N LEU A 110 17.50 22.46 -21.49
CA LEU A 110 17.52 21.03 -21.30
C LEU A 110 17.98 20.32 -22.58
N ARG A 111 17.43 20.63 -23.76
CA ARG A 111 17.90 20.03 -25.04
C ARG A 111 19.39 20.25 -25.30
N GLU A 112 19.89 21.43 -24.97
CA GLU A 112 21.32 21.75 -25.04
C GLU A 112 22.16 20.99 -24.02
N LEU A 113 21.63 20.73 -22.83
CA LEU A 113 22.22 19.85 -21.83
C LEU A 113 22.25 18.40 -22.32
N ALA A 114 21.20 17.93 -23.00
CA ALA A 114 21.06 16.57 -23.56
C ALA A 114 22.09 16.24 -24.64
N GLY A 115 22.31 17.19 -25.56
CA GLY A 115 23.02 16.96 -26.82
C GLY A 115 24.37 16.23 -26.65
N PRO A 116 25.27 16.69 -25.76
CA PRO A 116 26.57 16.05 -25.52
C PRO A 116 26.50 14.60 -25.02
N PHE A 117 25.38 14.19 -24.41
CA PHE A 117 25.21 12.87 -23.79
C PHE A 117 24.32 11.94 -24.61
N HIS A 118 23.90 12.35 -25.82
CA HIS A 118 23.05 11.57 -26.72
C HIS A 118 21.72 11.12 -26.09
N PHE A 119 21.14 11.93 -25.20
CA PHE A 119 19.85 11.61 -24.59
C PHE A 119 18.71 11.69 -25.61
N PRO A 120 17.61 10.92 -25.40
CA PRO A 120 16.41 11.02 -26.20
C PRO A 120 15.87 12.47 -26.22
N ALA A 121 15.25 12.86 -27.33
CA ALA A 121 14.64 14.19 -27.46
C ALA A 121 13.42 14.38 -26.54
N ASP A 122 12.85 13.28 -26.02
CA ASP A 122 11.75 13.33 -25.06
C ASP A 122 12.27 13.70 -23.66
N THR A 123 11.94 14.93 -23.29
CA THR A 123 12.37 15.60 -22.08
C THR A 123 11.46 15.34 -20.89
N ALA A 124 10.45 14.48 -21.00
CA ALA A 124 9.54 14.23 -19.88
C ALA A 124 10.14 13.29 -18.82
N ASN A 125 11.09 12.43 -19.20
CA ASN A 125 11.53 11.29 -18.36
C ASN A 125 12.94 11.41 -17.76
N TRP A 126 13.69 12.45 -18.10
CA TRP A 126 15.08 12.67 -17.71
C TRP A 126 15.32 13.62 -16.54
N TYR A 127 14.32 14.38 -16.07
CA TYR A 127 14.46 15.26 -14.91
C TYR A 127 13.17 15.31 -14.09
N ARG A 128 13.29 15.60 -12.79
CA ARG A 128 12.15 15.89 -11.90
C ARG A 128 12.50 17.05 -10.97
N PHE A 129 11.54 17.95 -10.74
CA PHE A 129 11.62 18.97 -9.69
C PHE A 129 10.50 18.74 -8.68
N THR A 130 10.83 18.25 -7.49
CA THR A 130 9.83 17.77 -6.52
C THR A 130 10.04 18.39 -5.14
N HIS A 131 8.99 18.37 -4.34
CA HIS A 131 9.13 18.53 -2.89
C HIS A 131 10.08 17.43 -2.39
N TYR A 132 10.91 17.73 -1.40
CA TYR A 132 11.85 16.76 -0.83
C TYR A 132 11.57 16.54 0.64
N SER A 133 11.62 17.62 1.41
CA SER A 133 11.30 17.63 2.83
C SER A 133 11.04 19.05 3.30
N GLY A 134 10.42 19.17 4.47
CA GLY A 134 10.00 20.44 5.04
C GLY A 134 8.63 20.28 5.68
N PRO A 135 8.16 21.27 6.43
CA PRO A 135 6.80 21.24 6.96
C PRO A 135 5.82 20.95 5.83
N ALA A 136 4.87 20.07 6.08
CA ALA A 136 3.72 19.96 5.20
C ALA A 136 3.07 21.34 5.09
N GLY A 137 2.41 21.59 3.96
CA GLY A 137 1.45 22.68 3.91
C GLY A 137 0.43 22.52 5.05
N PRO A 138 -0.30 23.59 5.41
CA PRO A 138 -1.32 23.48 6.44
C PRO A 138 -2.38 22.41 6.13
N GLY A 139 -2.40 21.92 4.88
CA GLY A 139 -3.48 21.16 4.35
C GLY A 139 -4.70 22.04 4.15
N GLU A 140 -5.70 21.49 3.50
CA GLU A 140 -7.02 22.09 3.57
C GLU A 140 -7.70 21.56 4.84
N GLU A 141 -7.98 22.49 5.75
CA GLU A 141 -8.84 22.22 6.90
C GLU A 141 -10.29 22.33 6.46
N THR A 142 -10.96 21.19 6.31
CA THR A 142 -12.40 21.18 6.14
C THR A 142 -13.03 20.71 7.45
N ILE A 143 -14.22 21.22 7.77
CA ILE A 143 -14.94 20.73 8.94
C ILE A 143 -15.20 19.25 8.70
N ALA A 144 -14.77 18.42 9.65
CA ALA A 144 -15.14 17.03 9.62
C ALA A 144 -16.66 16.95 9.52
N GLY A 145 -17.15 16.36 8.41
CA GLY A 145 -18.57 16.30 8.08
C GLY A 145 -19.41 15.69 9.21
N ALA A 146 -20.73 15.54 8.98
CA ALA A 146 -21.74 15.27 10.02
C ALA A 146 -21.57 13.99 10.90
N GLY A 147 -20.45 13.27 10.81
CA GLY A 147 -20.13 12.10 11.60
C GLY A 147 -19.60 12.34 13.01
N MET A 148 -19.36 11.23 13.72
CA MET A 148 -18.87 11.25 15.11
C MET A 148 -17.43 11.77 15.31
N HIS A 149 -16.64 12.03 14.25
CA HIS A 149 -15.41 12.81 14.39
C HIS A 149 -15.77 14.30 14.40
N GLN A 150 -15.90 14.86 15.59
CA GLN A 150 -15.97 16.30 15.77
C GLN A 150 -14.54 16.84 15.61
N GLY A 151 -14.31 17.73 14.65
CA GLY A 151 -12.97 18.27 14.37
C GLY A 151 -12.81 18.76 12.94
N LEU A 152 -11.56 18.77 12.48
CA LEU A 152 -11.17 19.18 11.14
C LEU A 152 -10.59 17.96 10.40
N TRP A 153 -10.97 17.77 9.15
CA TRP A 153 -10.16 17.01 8.21
C TRP A 153 -8.98 17.85 7.81
N HIS A 154 -7.84 17.18 7.63
CA HIS A 154 -6.68 17.78 6.99
C HIS A 154 -6.46 17.07 5.67
N THR A 155 -6.71 17.77 4.58
CA THR A 155 -6.36 17.33 3.22
C THR A 155 -4.93 17.65 2.96
N PHE A 156 -4.19 16.69 2.45
CA PHE A 156 -2.86 16.98 1.93
C PHE A 156 -2.84 16.67 0.45
N GLY A 157 -2.72 17.71 -0.36
CA GLY A 157 -2.49 17.60 -1.79
C GLY A 157 -1.01 17.74 -2.13
N ILE A 158 -0.70 17.78 -3.43
CA ILE A 158 0.67 18.03 -3.90
C ILE A 158 1.20 19.39 -3.40
N HIS A 159 0.31 20.37 -3.27
CA HIS A 159 0.64 21.70 -2.75
C HIS A 159 0.99 21.71 -1.26
N ASP A 160 0.70 20.63 -0.53
CA ASP A 160 1.02 20.46 0.88
C ASP A 160 2.23 19.52 1.11
N GLY A 161 2.84 19.03 0.03
CA GLY A 161 4.05 18.20 0.10
C GLY A 161 3.85 16.72 -0.23
N LEU A 162 2.62 16.29 -0.53
CA LEU A 162 2.37 14.94 -1.07
C LEU A 162 3.02 14.80 -2.46
N PRO A 163 3.75 13.72 -2.77
CA PRO A 163 4.50 13.64 -4.03
C PRO A 163 3.64 13.44 -5.28
N SER A 164 2.43 12.88 -5.14
CA SER A 164 1.54 12.59 -6.25
C SER A 164 0.08 12.57 -5.78
N HIS A 165 -0.85 12.78 -6.70
CA HIS A 165 -2.29 12.77 -6.43
C HIS A 165 -2.85 11.38 -6.12
N GLY A 166 -2.23 10.32 -6.68
CA GLY A 166 -2.70 8.96 -6.49
C GLY A 166 -1.95 8.26 -5.37
N VAL A 167 -2.67 7.77 -4.36
CA VAL A 167 -2.12 6.88 -3.32
C VAL A 167 -2.64 5.47 -3.59
N GLN A 168 -1.73 4.51 -3.79
CA GLN A 168 -2.08 3.11 -4.07
C GLN A 168 -2.14 2.26 -2.80
N HIS A 169 -1.20 2.49 -1.88
CA HIS A 169 -1.08 1.72 -0.64
C HIS A 169 -0.79 2.64 0.54
N ILE A 170 -1.39 2.31 1.68
CA ILE A 170 -1.20 2.99 2.95
C ILE A 170 -0.81 1.96 4.00
N LEU A 171 0.17 2.30 4.84
CA LEU A 171 0.58 1.48 5.98
C LEU A 171 0.91 2.39 7.16
N GLN A 172 0.37 2.12 8.34
CA GLN A 172 0.78 2.81 9.56
C GLN A 172 1.89 2.02 10.28
N ASP A 173 2.99 2.70 10.63
CA ASP A 173 4.07 2.08 11.41
C ASP A 173 3.77 2.04 12.93
N SER A 174 4.68 1.47 13.72
CA SER A 174 4.51 1.33 15.17
C SER A 174 4.54 2.67 15.94
N ARG A 175 5.10 3.73 15.35
CA ARG A 175 5.16 5.08 15.93
C ARG A 175 3.93 5.91 15.59
N GLY A 176 3.14 5.44 14.64
CA GLY A 176 1.94 6.12 14.15
C GLY A 176 2.16 6.87 12.84
N ASP A 177 3.38 6.86 12.29
CA ASP A 177 3.70 7.48 11.01
C ASP A 177 2.95 6.75 9.90
N ILE A 178 2.51 7.49 8.89
CA ILE A 178 1.77 6.97 7.75
C ILE A 178 2.70 6.86 6.55
N TRP A 179 2.85 5.64 6.06
CA TRP A 179 3.58 5.32 4.84
C TRP A 179 2.61 5.25 3.67
N LEU A 180 2.98 5.90 2.57
CA LEU A 180 2.15 6.07 1.39
C LEU A 180 2.97 5.69 0.17
N ASN A 181 2.52 4.71 -0.61
CA ASN A 181 3.05 4.47 -1.96
C ASN A 181 2.12 5.14 -2.96
N THR A 182 2.68 6.00 -3.80
CA THR A 182 1.90 6.73 -4.80
C THR A 182 1.84 6.00 -6.15
N THR A 183 0.88 6.38 -7.01
CA THR A 183 0.72 5.83 -8.37
C THR A 183 1.95 6.03 -9.25
N ASP A 184 2.77 7.01 -8.92
CA ASP A 184 4.00 7.34 -9.65
C ASP A 184 5.23 6.61 -9.05
N GLY A 185 4.98 5.61 -8.19
CA GLY A 185 6.03 4.78 -7.57
C GLY A 185 6.83 5.49 -6.48
N ILE A 186 6.42 6.69 -6.05
CA ILE A 186 7.14 7.50 -5.07
C ILE A 186 6.61 7.18 -3.66
N PRO A 187 7.39 6.52 -2.78
CA PRO A 187 7.02 6.38 -1.39
C PRO A 187 7.24 7.68 -0.63
N CYS A 188 6.33 7.96 0.29
CA CYS A 188 6.54 9.00 1.27
C CYS A 188 6.03 8.56 2.64
N ARG A 189 6.60 9.15 3.68
CA ARG A 189 6.13 9.03 5.05
C ARG A 189 5.66 10.38 5.54
N TYR A 190 4.52 10.35 6.20
CA TYR A 190 3.97 11.45 6.95
C TYR A 190 4.05 11.16 8.45
N ASP A 191 4.77 12.01 9.19
CA ASP A 191 4.97 11.87 10.64
C ASP A 191 4.02 12.74 11.49
N GLY A 192 3.00 13.33 10.85
CA GLY A 192 2.08 14.29 11.48
C GLY A 192 2.46 15.75 11.26
N GLU A 193 3.69 16.05 10.85
CA GLU A 193 4.13 17.43 10.57
C GLU A 193 4.68 17.60 9.15
N ARG A 194 5.33 16.58 8.58
CA ARG A 194 6.03 16.68 7.29
C ARG A 194 5.82 15.45 6.43
N PHE A 195 5.73 15.68 5.11
CA PHE A 195 5.93 14.64 4.11
C PHE A 195 7.42 14.50 3.83
N THR A 196 7.96 13.33 4.14
CA THR A 196 9.32 12.94 3.76
C THR A 196 9.22 12.02 2.57
N ILE A 197 9.73 12.47 1.42
CA ILE A 197 9.80 11.63 0.22
C ILE A 197 11.05 10.77 0.31
N PHE A 198 10.89 9.49 0.01
CA PHE A 198 12.00 8.55 -0.04
C PHE A 198 12.32 8.15 -1.48
N THR A 199 13.61 8.00 -1.77
CA THR A 199 14.12 7.69 -3.10
C THR A 199 15.28 6.70 -3.06
N ALA A 200 15.81 6.36 -4.23
CA ALA A 200 16.94 5.44 -4.31
C ALA A 200 18.17 5.88 -3.51
N GLU A 201 18.34 7.19 -3.36
CA GLU A 201 19.37 7.85 -2.56
C GLU A 201 19.27 7.53 -1.06
N ASP A 202 18.07 7.15 -0.63
CA ASP A 202 17.76 6.93 0.78
C ASP A 202 17.91 5.46 1.15
N GLY A 203 18.23 4.63 0.16
CA GLY A 203 18.24 3.17 0.24
C GLY A 203 16.90 2.55 -0.15
N LEU A 204 16.20 3.12 -1.13
CA LEU A 204 15.11 2.41 -1.83
C LEU A 204 15.58 1.87 -3.18
N PRO A 205 14.94 0.86 -3.76
CA PRO A 205 15.44 0.25 -4.98
C PRO A 205 14.72 0.71 -6.25
N GLY A 206 13.93 1.79 -6.18
CA GLY A 206 13.21 2.37 -7.32
C GLY A 206 11.70 2.45 -7.08
N ASP A 207 10.93 2.42 -8.17
CA ASP A 207 9.47 2.53 -8.14
C ASP A 207 8.85 1.34 -7.40
N LEU A 208 8.07 1.64 -6.37
CA LEU A 208 7.46 0.64 -5.50
C LEU A 208 6.01 0.39 -5.94
N ILE A 209 5.81 -0.62 -6.77
CA ILE A 209 4.47 -0.98 -7.31
C ILE A 209 3.77 -2.00 -6.40
N VAL A 210 4.47 -2.59 -5.42
CA VAL A 210 3.90 -3.56 -4.48
C VAL A 210 3.56 -2.94 -3.12
N PRO A 211 2.56 -3.50 -2.40
CA PRO A 211 2.29 -3.11 -1.03
C PRO A 211 3.52 -3.32 -0.14
N PRO A 212 3.85 -2.35 0.75
CA PRO A 212 4.86 -2.57 1.77
C PRO A 212 4.34 -3.56 2.81
N ALA A 213 5.26 -4.29 3.46
CA ALA A 213 4.94 -5.17 4.58
C ALA A 213 5.64 -4.71 5.85
N ARG A 214 4.98 -4.89 7.00
CA ARG A 214 5.57 -4.59 8.30
C ARG A 214 5.92 -5.89 9.02
N ASP A 215 7.14 -5.98 9.56
CA ASP A 215 7.54 -7.08 10.43
C ASP A 215 7.18 -6.81 11.92
N ARG A 216 7.31 -7.81 12.77
CA ARG A 216 7.00 -7.79 14.21
C ARG A 216 7.94 -6.87 14.99
N ARG A 217 9.12 -6.58 14.46
CA ARG A 217 10.06 -5.61 15.03
C ARG A 217 9.67 -4.17 14.67
N GLY A 218 8.73 -4.00 13.74
CA GLY A 218 8.23 -2.73 13.29
C GLY A 218 8.97 -2.17 12.08
N ASN A 219 9.89 -2.95 11.48
CA ASN A 219 10.54 -2.53 10.24
C ASN A 219 9.53 -2.57 9.09
N ILE A 220 9.70 -1.66 8.14
CA ILE A 220 8.91 -1.62 6.92
C ILE A 220 9.73 -2.15 5.75
N TRP A 221 9.18 -3.10 5.03
CA TRP A 221 9.80 -3.76 3.89
C TRP A 221 9.15 -3.28 2.59
N PHE A 222 10.00 -2.89 1.65
CA PHE A 222 9.62 -2.38 0.33
C PHE A 222 10.26 -3.25 -0.74
N GLY A 223 9.49 -3.66 -1.74
CA GLY A 223 9.98 -4.47 -2.85
C GLY A 223 9.95 -3.73 -4.19
N SER A 224 10.91 -4.02 -5.06
CA SER A 224 10.97 -3.52 -6.45
C SER A 224 11.38 -4.64 -7.44
N GLU A 225 11.63 -4.27 -8.70
CA GLU A 225 12.01 -5.20 -9.78
C GLU A 225 13.34 -5.94 -9.57
N ASN A 226 14.22 -5.54 -8.64
CA ASN A 226 15.51 -6.22 -8.45
C ASN A 226 16.11 -6.08 -7.04
N ALA A 227 15.36 -5.52 -6.09
CA ALA A 227 15.88 -5.29 -4.75
C ALA A 227 14.76 -5.11 -3.73
N VAL A 228 15.17 -5.25 -2.47
CA VAL A 228 14.30 -5.10 -1.31
C VAL A 228 14.95 -4.11 -0.37
N SER A 229 14.16 -3.19 0.16
CA SER A 229 14.64 -2.23 1.15
C SER A 229 13.89 -2.40 2.47
N ARG A 230 14.65 -2.51 3.55
CA ARG A 230 14.14 -2.55 4.92
C ARG A 230 14.40 -1.21 5.59
N TYR A 231 13.35 -0.57 6.07
CA TYR A 231 13.42 0.62 6.90
C TYR A 231 13.26 0.26 8.37
N ASP A 232 14.26 0.55 9.20
CA ASP A 232 14.32 0.19 10.62
C ASP A 232 13.75 1.25 11.58
N GLY A 233 13.23 2.35 11.03
CA GLY A 233 12.81 3.52 11.81
C GLY A 233 13.77 4.70 11.71
N GLU A 234 15.01 4.48 11.30
CA GLU A 234 16.05 5.51 11.15
C GLU A 234 16.59 5.55 9.73
N SER A 235 16.96 4.40 9.19
CA SER A 235 17.65 4.27 7.91
C SER A 235 17.09 3.11 7.06
N PHE A 236 17.36 3.14 5.76
CA PHE A 236 17.10 1.98 4.92
C PHE A 236 18.37 1.13 4.79
N THR A 237 18.17 -0.18 4.80
CA THR A 237 19.12 -1.16 4.29
C THR A 237 18.54 -1.71 2.99
N THR A 238 19.23 -1.50 1.87
CA THR A 238 18.87 -2.10 0.57
C THR A 238 19.63 -3.38 0.37
N PHE A 239 18.89 -4.42 -0.02
CA PHE A 239 19.43 -5.70 -0.44
C PHE A 239 19.20 -5.85 -1.95
N THR A 240 20.20 -6.40 -2.64
CA THR A 240 20.24 -6.56 -4.09
C THR A 240 20.63 -8.00 -4.46
N ILE A 241 20.84 -8.25 -5.74
CA ILE A 241 21.36 -9.53 -6.24
C ILE A 241 22.72 -9.88 -5.62
N GLU A 242 23.53 -8.87 -5.27
CA GLU A 242 24.82 -9.09 -4.60
C GLU A 242 24.65 -9.67 -3.19
N ASP A 243 23.47 -9.47 -2.57
CA ASP A 243 23.11 -9.98 -1.25
C ASP A 243 22.40 -11.34 -1.30
N GLY A 244 22.20 -11.91 -2.50
CA GLY A 244 21.56 -13.20 -2.70
C GLY A 244 20.09 -13.14 -3.16
N LEU A 245 19.56 -11.95 -3.47
CA LEU A 245 18.24 -11.82 -4.10
C LEU A 245 18.25 -12.29 -5.56
N PRO A 246 17.14 -12.83 -6.08
CA PRO A 246 17.00 -13.12 -7.49
C PRO A 246 16.84 -11.82 -8.30
N ARG A 247 17.25 -11.84 -9.58
CA ARG A 247 17.05 -10.73 -10.52
C ARG A 247 15.61 -10.69 -11.00
N ASP A 248 14.73 -10.10 -10.21
CA ASP A 248 13.30 -10.32 -10.38
C ASP A 248 12.41 -9.35 -9.59
N TRP A 249 11.13 -9.26 -9.95
CA TRP A 249 10.10 -8.57 -9.19
C TRP A 249 9.90 -9.18 -7.81
N ILE A 250 10.19 -8.41 -6.75
CA ILE A 250 10.18 -8.90 -5.37
C ILE A 250 9.06 -8.22 -4.60
N ALA A 251 8.15 -9.01 -4.03
CA ALA A 251 7.04 -8.52 -3.22
C ALA A 251 7.13 -9.07 -1.80
N PRO A 252 7.29 -8.24 -0.76
CA PRO A 252 7.23 -8.73 0.62
C PRO A 252 5.81 -9.26 0.92
N LYS A 253 5.72 -10.41 1.59
CA LYS A 253 4.44 -11.09 1.86
C LYS A 253 4.18 -11.23 3.35
N ILE A 254 5.00 -12.01 4.06
CA ILE A 254 4.78 -12.36 5.46
C ILE A 254 6.11 -12.42 6.23
N GLU A 255 6.04 -12.27 7.54
CA GLU A 255 7.07 -12.74 8.47
C GLU A 255 6.59 -14.03 9.12
N ASP A 256 7.38 -15.10 9.01
CA ASP A 256 7.05 -16.37 9.66
C ASP A 256 7.30 -16.31 11.17
N ARG A 257 6.77 -17.25 11.97
CA ARG A 257 6.96 -17.28 13.44
C ARG A 257 8.42 -17.41 13.88
N GLN A 258 9.32 -17.83 12.99
CA GLN A 258 10.74 -17.91 13.28
C GLN A 258 11.45 -16.56 13.08
N GLY A 259 10.75 -15.56 12.54
CA GLY A 259 11.27 -14.22 12.28
C GLY A 259 11.86 -14.04 10.89
N ASN A 260 11.68 -15.01 9.99
CA ASN A 260 12.15 -14.87 8.60
C ASN A 260 11.12 -14.08 7.79
N MET A 261 11.61 -13.17 6.96
CA MET A 261 10.77 -12.49 5.98
C MET A 261 10.68 -13.30 4.70
N TRP A 262 9.46 -13.44 4.18
CA TRP A 262 9.18 -14.15 2.94
C TRP A 262 8.71 -13.19 1.85
N PHE A 263 9.28 -13.37 0.66
CA PHE A 263 9.02 -12.57 -0.51
C PHE A 263 8.56 -13.46 -1.66
N ALA A 264 7.56 -13.00 -2.40
CA ALA A 264 7.17 -13.62 -3.67
C ALA A 264 8.02 -13.02 -4.80
N THR A 265 8.54 -13.89 -5.67
CA THR A 265 9.25 -13.51 -6.91
C THR A 265 8.74 -14.35 -8.10
N SER A 266 9.14 -14.02 -9.32
CA SER A 266 8.89 -14.83 -10.53
C SER A 266 9.88 -15.99 -10.74
N ALA A 267 11.00 -16.03 -10.00
CA ALA A 267 12.01 -17.08 -10.01
C ALA A 267 11.82 -18.10 -8.87
N GLY A 268 11.01 -17.74 -7.87
CA GLY A 268 10.61 -18.56 -6.73
C GLY A 268 10.47 -17.75 -5.43
N PRO A 269 9.93 -18.32 -4.36
CA PRO A 269 9.84 -17.63 -3.10
C PRO A 269 11.25 -17.41 -2.53
N CYS A 270 11.48 -16.21 -2.04
CA CYS A 270 12.74 -15.84 -1.40
C CYS A 270 12.51 -15.67 0.10
N ARG A 271 13.40 -16.24 0.92
CA ARG A 271 13.40 -16.11 2.38
C ARG A 271 14.60 -15.30 2.83
N TYR A 272 14.36 -14.33 3.70
CA TYR A 272 15.39 -13.58 4.43
C TYR A 272 15.45 -14.01 5.89
N ASP A 273 16.62 -14.46 6.34
CA ASP A 273 16.91 -14.80 7.73
C ASP A 273 18.06 -13.90 8.23
N ASP A 274 17.73 -12.96 9.12
CA ASP A 274 18.69 -11.98 9.64
C ASP A 274 19.72 -12.57 10.62
N ARG A 275 19.54 -13.84 11.01
CA ARG A 275 20.46 -14.56 11.89
C ARG A 275 21.61 -15.22 11.12
N GLN A 276 21.50 -15.34 9.80
CA GLN A 276 22.55 -15.88 8.94
C GLN A 276 23.69 -14.87 8.76
N GLU A 277 24.85 -15.36 8.29
CA GLU A 277 25.98 -14.50 7.95
C GLU A 277 25.63 -13.53 6.81
N VAL A 278 26.24 -12.34 6.82
CA VAL A 278 26.04 -11.33 5.77
C VAL A 278 26.42 -11.92 4.41
N GLY A 279 25.53 -11.82 3.43
CA GLY A 279 25.66 -12.45 2.11
C GLY A 279 25.02 -13.85 2.00
N GLU A 280 24.62 -14.47 3.11
CA GLU A 280 23.90 -15.75 3.16
C GLU A 280 22.46 -15.60 3.69
N GLN A 281 22.03 -14.36 3.91
CA GLN A 281 20.74 -14.04 4.53
C GLN A 281 19.55 -14.36 3.62
N PHE A 282 19.73 -14.28 2.30
CA PHE A 282 18.69 -14.60 1.33
C PHE A 282 18.85 -16.01 0.80
N THR A 283 17.76 -16.78 0.86
CA THR A 283 17.64 -18.09 0.22
C THR A 283 16.47 -18.06 -0.74
N THR A 284 16.75 -18.20 -2.05
CA THR A 284 15.71 -18.32 -3.07
C THR A 284 15.50 -19.79 -3.39
N PHE A 285 14.28 -20.28 -3.19
CA PHE A 285 13.90 -21.63 -3.59
C PHE A 285 13.56 -21.60 -5.08
N THR A 286 14.13 -22.50 -5.86
CA THR A 286 13.99 -22.55 -7.32
C THR A 286 13.59 -23.94 -7.79
N THR A 287 13.47 -24.13 -9.11
CA THR A 287 13.25 -25.45 -9.71
C THR A 287 14.39 -26.43 -9.41
N ALA A 288 15.61 -25.94 -9.14
CA ALA A 288 16.72 -26.78 -8.70
C ALA A 288 16.51 -27.37 -7.29
N ASP A 289 15.71 -26.70 -6.46
CA ASP A 289 15.32 -27.15 -5.11
C ASP A 289 14.07 -28.03 -5.11
N GLY A 290 13.53 -28.32 -6.30
CA GLY A 290 12.35 -29.16 -6.48
C GLY A 290 11.04 -28.38 -6.58
N LEU A 291 11.06 -27.07 -6.84
CA LEU A 291 9.85 -26.35 -7.26
C LEU A 291 9.42 -26.72 -8.68
N PRO A 292 8.11 -26.67 -8.99
CA PRO A 292 7.60 -26.94 -10.33
C PRO A 292 7.82 -25.77 -11.29
N ASP A 293 7.82 -24.53 -10.78
CA ASP A 293 8.02 -23.27 -11.51
C ASP A 293 8.60 -22.20 -10.55
N GLY A 294 8.85 -20.98 -11.03
CA GLY A 294 9.28 -19.85 -10.23
C GLY A 294 8.17 -18.88 -9.82
N TRP A 295 7.04 -18.81 -10.53
CA TRP A 295 6.05 -17.73 -10.30
C TRP A 295 5.33 -17.88 -8.96
N THR A 296 5.71 -17.10 -7.95
CA THR A 296 5.05 -17.14 -6.63
C THR A 296 3.86 -16.18 -6.55
N THR A 297 2.65 -16.70 -6.32
CA THR A 297 1.44 -15.85 -6.22
C THR A 297 0.99 -15.59 -4.79
N ALA A 298 1.13 -16.58 -3.91
CA ALA A 298 0.74 -16.50 -2.51
C ALA A 298 1.72 -17.25 -1.60
N ILE A 299 1.91 -16.72 -0.39
CA ILE A 299 2.72 -17.32 0.67
C ILE A 299 1.91 -17.20 1.97
N ALA A 300 1.78 -18.30 2.70
CA ALA A 300 1.15 -18.34 4.02
C ALA A 300 1.93 -19.25 4.97
N GLU A 301 1.83 -19.00 6.27
CA GLU A 301 2.36 -19.88 7.32
C GLU A 301 1.19 -20.54 8.05
N ASP A 302 1.20 -21.86 8.19
CA ASP A 302 0.20 -22.60 8.98
C ASP A 302 0.53 -22.60 10.48
N ARG A 303 -0.38 -23.07 11.35
CA ARG A 303 -0.18 -23.13 12.81
C ARG A 303 0.99 -23.99 13.26
N GLN A 304 1.43 -24.93 12.43
CA GLN A 304 2.53 -25.84 12.70
C GLN A 304 3.89 -25.21 12.32
N GLY A 305 3.86 -24.07 11.63
CA GLY A 305 5.05 -23.36 11.17
C GLY A 305 5.53 -23.79 9.79
N ASN A 306 4.73 -24.55 9.04
CA ASN A 306 5.05 -24.85 7.65
C ASN A 306 4.69 -23.65 6.77
N ILE A 307 5.50 -23.44 5.74
CA ILE A 307 5.29 -22.39 4.75
C ILE A 307 4.63 -22.99 3.53
N TRP A 308 3.47 -22.44 3.19
CA TRP A 308 2.64 -22.83 2.06
C TRP A 308 2.80 -21.83 0.93
N LEU A 309 3.08 -22.36 -0.24
CA LEU A 309 3.52 -21.63 -1.40
C LEU A 309 2.61 -21.97 -2.58
N ALA A 310 2.01 -20.97 -3.19
CA ALA A 310 1.36 -21.10 -4.49
C ALA A 310 2.37 -20.72 -5.58
N ILE A 311 2.75 -21.70 -6.40
CA ILE A 311 3.83 -21.61 -7.39
C ILE A 311 3.26 -21.91 -8.77
N GLY A 312 3.01 -20.86 -9.55
CA GLY A 312 2.25 -20.89 -10.79
C GLY A 312 0.84 -21.37 -10.49
N THR A 313 0.60 -22.64 -10.81
CA THR A 313 -0.65 -23.34 -10.53
C THR A 313 -0.55 -24.33 -9.39
N ASP A 314 0.66 -24.68 -8.96
CA ASP A 314 0.94 -25.75 -8.01
C ASP A 314 0.95 -25.28 -6.55
N ILE A 315 0.75 -26.23 -5.64
CA ILE A 315 0.83 -26.02 -4.19
C ILE A 315 2.08 -26.71 -3.68
N CYS A 316 2.95 -25.95 -3.03
CA CYS A 316 4.16 -26.46 -2.39
C CYS A 316 4.11 -26.19 -0.88
N ARG A 317 4.66 -27.13 -0.09
CA ARG A 317 4.85 -26.98 1.36
C ARG A 317 6.33 -27.06 1.69
N TYR A 318 6.81 -26.11 2.49
CA TYR A 318 8.15 -26.12 3.09
C TYR A 318 8.03 -26.30 4.61
N ASP A 319 8.57 -27.39 5.14
CA ASP A 319 8.50 -27.73 6.58
C ASP A 319 9.70 -27.21 7.40
N GLY A 320 10.51 -26.33 6.81
CA GLY A 320 11.77 -25.85 7.39
C GLY A 320 13.00 -26.67 6.98
N GLN A 321 12.82 -27.85 6.37
CA GLN A 321 13.92 -28.69 5.88
C GLN A 321 13.77 -29.03 4.41
N LYS A 322 12.56 -29.36 3.98
CA LYS A 322 12.28 -29.90 2.66
C LYS A 322 11.10 -29.20 2.01
N LEU A 323 11.26 -28.93 0.72
CA LEU A 323 10.15 -28.55 -0.15
C LEU A 323 9.45 -29.80 -0.68
N THR A 324 8.13 -29.83 -0.55
CA THR A 324 7.28 -30.91 -1.06
C THR A 324 6.21 -30.30 -1.97
N ILE A 325 6.21 -30.73 -3.23
CA ILE A 325 5.09 -30.47 -4.14
C ILE A 325 3.94 -31.39 -3.70
N LEU A 326 2.75 -30.80 -3.54
CA LEU A 326 1.56 -31.53 -3.16
C LEU A 326 0.69 -31.73 -4.40
N ASP A 327 0.81 -32.92 -4.99
CA ASP A 327 0.04 -33.34 -6.15
C ASP A 327 -1.37 -33.81 -5.74
N GLY A 328 -2.31 -33.75 -6.69
CA GLY A 328 -3.62 -34.37 -6.56
C GLY A 328 -4.75 -33.45 -6.09
N SER A 329 -4.58 -32.13 -6.18
CA SER A 329 -5.67 -31.16 -6.04
C SER A 329 -6.42 -31.01 -7.38
N PRO A 330 -7.68 -31.47 -7.53
CA PRO A 330 -8.40 -31.35 -8.80
C PRO A 330 -8.62 -29.90 -9.25
N SER A 331 -8.79 -28.93 -8.33
CA SER A 331 -8.89 -27.51 -8.68
C SER A 331 -7.59 -26.99 -9.28
N VAL A 332 -6.45 -27.42 -8.76
CA VAL A 332 -5.13 -27.07 -9.30
C VAL A 332 -4.98 -27.63 -10.72
N GLU A 333 -5.41 -28.87 -10.96
CA GLU A 333 -5.40 -29.46 -12.30
C GLU A 333 -6.36 -28.74 -13.27
N LYS A 334 -7.52 -28.29 -12.79
CA LYS A 334 -8.43 -27.42 -13.57
C LYS A 334 -7.77 -26.09 -13.92
N VAL A 335 -7.11 -25.42 -12.96
CA VAL A 335 -6.36 -24.18 -13.20
C VAL A 335 -5.25 -24.42 -14.23
N LYS A 336 -4.48 -25.50 -14.10
CA LYS A 336 -3.45 -25.91 -15.07
C LYS A 336 -4.04 -26.08 -16.47
N ALA A 337 -5.19 -26.74 -16.59
CA ALA A 337 -5.87 -26.93 -17.86
C ALA A 337 -6.33 -25.60 -18.48
N ILE A 338 -6.90 -24.68 -17.68
CA ILE A 338 -7.30 -23.35 -18.13
C ILE A 338 -6.11 -22.58 -18.68
N VAL A 339 -5.00 -22.51 -17.93
CA VAL A 339 -3.77 -21.83 -18.37
C VAL A 339 -3.21 -22.45 -19.64
N THR A 340 -3.13 -23.78 -19.71
CA THR A 340 -2.56 -24.52 -20.85
C THR A 340 -3.41 -24.37 -22.13
N SER A 341 -4.73 -24.18 -21.99
CA SER A 341 -5.64 -23.97 -23.13
C SER A 341 -5.51 -22.60 -23.80
N GLY A 342 -4.72 -21.69 -23.25
CA GLY A 342 -4.56 -20.31 -23.76
C GLY A 342 -5.79 -19.42 -23.53
N MET A 343 -6.78 -19.87 -22.76
CA MET A 343 -8.05 -19.15 -22.53
C MET A 343 -8.06 -18.22 -21.30
N GLY A 344 -6.93 -17.97 -20.64
CA GLY A 344 -6.86 -16.90 -19.62
C GLY A 344 -5.73 -17.04 -18.60
N TYR A 345 -5.61 -16.02 -17.76
CA TYR A 345 -4.76 -16.02 -16.56
C TYR A 345 -5.56 -16.60 -15.38
N ALA A 346 -5.28 -17.83 -14.98
CA ALA A 346 -5.83 -18.46 -13.78
C ALA A 346 -4.69 -18.76 -12.80
N SER A 347 -4.94 -18.58 -11.51
CA SER A 347 -3.94 -18.75 -10.45
C SER A 347 -4.61 -19.06 -9.11
N ILE A 348 -3.81 -19.49 -8.14
CA ILE A 348 -4.23 -19.52 -6.74
C ILE A 348 -4.18 -18.08 -6.20
N SER A 349 -5.32 -17.59 -5.71
CA SER A 349 -5.52 -16.20 -5.27
C SER A 349 -5.29 -16.00 -3.77
N ALA A 350 -5.54 -17.02 -2.95
CA ALA A 350 -5.37 -16.97 -1.50
C ALA A 350 -5.07 -18.34 -0.90
N ILE A 351 -4.35 -18.33 0.22
CA ILE A 351 -4.12 -19.49 1.10
C ILE A 351 -4.58 -19.08 2.50
N VAL A 352 -5.53 -19.80 3.07
CA VAL A 352 -6.10 -19.53 4.39
C VAL A 352 -6.14 -20.81 5.21
N GLU A 353 -5.76 -20.72 6.48
CA GLU A 353 -5.92 -21.81 7.45
C GLU A 353 -7.18 -21.58 8.28
N ASP A 354 -8.05 -22.59 8.39
CA ASP A 354 -9.23 -22.52 9.26
C ASP A 354 -8.90 -22.89 10.72
N LEU A 355 -9.88 -22.85 11.63
CA LEU A 355 -9.66 -23.17 13.05
C LEU A 355 -9.32 -24.63 13.32
N ARG A 356 -9.61 -25.56 12.41
CA ARG A 356 -9.25 -26.98 12.55
C ARG A 356 -7.83 -27.26 12.10
N GLY A 357 -7.28 -26.36 11.28
CA GLY A 357 -5.95 -26.51 10.68
C GLY A 357 -6.01 -27.05 9.26
N ASP A 358 -7.21 -27.11 8.67
CA ASP A 358 -7.33 -27.40 7.24
C ASP A 358 -6.92 -26.14 6.47
N LEU A 359 -6.29 -26.36 5.33
CA LEU A 359 -5.84 -25.28 4.46
C LEU A 359 -6.71 -25.16 3.23
N TRP A 360 -7.07 -23.93 2.93
CA TRP A 360 -7.98 -23.55 1.86
C TRP A 360 -7.23 -22.76 0.80
N PHE A 361 -7.29 -23.25 -0.43
CA PHE A 361 -6.64 -22.70 -1.61
C PHE A 361 -7.72 -22.23 -2.56
N SER A 362 -7.86 -20.91 -2.69
CA SER A 362 -8.85 -20.32 -3.60
C SER A 362 -8.24 -20.04 -4.95
N THR A 363 -9.01 -20.23 -6.01
CA THR A 363 -8.49 -20.14 -7.38
C THR A 363 -9.33 -19.24 -8.27
N SER A 364 -8.68 -18.67 -9.28
CA SER A 364 -9.28 -17.86 -10.33
C SER A 364 -9.82 -18.74 -11.47
N GLY A 365 -10.83 -19.57 -11.21
CA GLY A 365 -11.56 -20.35 -12.21
C GLY A 365 -11.56 -21.88 -12.03
N GLY A 366 -10.93 -22.40 -10.98
CA GLY A 366 -10.93 -23.83 -10.64
C GLY A 366 -11.73 -24.17 -9.38
N GLY A 367 -12.41 -23.20 -8.76
CA GLY A 367 -13.10 -23.34 -7.47
C GLY A 367 -12.14 -23.23 -6.29
N VAL A 368 -12.38 -24.04 -5.26
CA VAL A 368 -11.60 -24.03 -4.01
C VAL A 368 -11.10 -25.45 -3.70
N SER A 369 -9.86 -25.57 -3.22
CA SER A 369 -9.33 -26.82 -2.68
C SER A 369 -9.13 -26.72 -1.17
N ARG A 370 -9.64 -27.70 -0.42
CA ARG A 370 -9.33 -27.92 0.99
C ARG A 370 -8.29 -29.03 1.14
N TYR A 371 -7.29 -28.83 1.98
CA TYR A 371 -6.32 -29.82 2.39
C TYR A 371 -6.45 -30.10 3.89
N ASP A 372 -6.77 -31.34 4.25
CA ASP A 372 -7.02 -31.78 5.63
C ASP A 372 -5.75 -32.32 6.35
N GLY A 373 -4.58 -32.16 5.73
CA GLY A 373 -3.33 -32.74 6.20
C GLY A 373 -2.98 -34.09 5.54
N GLU A 374 -3.93 -34.74 4.88
CA GLU A 374 -3.72 -36.02 4.19
C GLU A 374 -4.06 -35.95 2.71
N LYS A 375 -5.19 -35.32 2.35
CA LYS A 375 -5.71 -35.28 0.98
C LYS A 375 -6.31 -33.93 0.62
N PHE A 376 -6.36 -33.66 -0.68
CA PHE A 376 -7.15 -32.56 -1.21
C PHE A 376 -8.59 -32.98 -1.47
N THR A 377 -9.52 -32.10 -1.12
CA THR A 377 -10.91 -32.14 -1.55
C THR A 377 -11.22 -30.84 -2.29
N THR A 378 -11.67 -30.95 -3.52
CA THR A 378 -12.02 -29.80 -4.37
C THR A 378 -13.52 -29.58 -4.34
N PHE A 379 -13.90 -28.31 -4.31
CA PHE A 379 -15.27 -27.86 -4.42
C PHE A 379 -15.39 -26.83 -5.54
N THR A 380 -16.35 -27.07 -6.42
CA THR A 380 -16.67 -26.22 -7.57
C THR A 380 -18.15 -25.86 -7.56
N ALA A 381 -18.60 -25.14 -8.58
CA ALA A 381 -20.01 -24.78 -8.73
C ALA A 381 -20.94 -26.01 -8.76
N GLU A 382 -20.43 -27.15 -9.23
CA GLU A 382 -21.17 -28.43 -9.23
C GLU A 382 -21.34 -29.02 -7.82
N ASP A 383 -20.48 -28.63 -6.88
CA ASP A 383 -20.45 -29.13 -5.50
C ASP A 383 -21.14 -28.17 -4.51
N GLY A 384 -21.72 -27.07 -5.01
CA GLY A 384 -22.46 -26.08 -4.21
C GLY A 384 -21.75 -24.75 -4.00
N LEU A 385 -20.55 -24.55 -4.57
CA LEU A 385 -19.91 -23.23 -4.63
C LEU A 385 -20.72 -22.29 -5.54
N GLY A 386 -20.77 -21.00 -5.24
CA GLY A 386 -21.50 -20.05 -6.08
C GLY A 386 -20.87 -19.84 -7.47
N ASP A 387 -19.54 -19.84 -7.55
CA ASP A 387 -18.74 -19.58 -8.76
C ASP A 387 -17.37 -20.27 -8.59
N ASP A 388 -16.76 -20.68 -9.69
CA ASP A 388 -15.39 -21.24 -9.68
C ASP A 388 -14.31 -20.15 -9.64
N TYR A 389 -14.68 -18.88 -9.84
CA TYR A 389 -13.76 -17.74 -9.79
C TYR A 389 -13.81 -17.03 -8.42
N ILE A 390 -12.89 -17.41 -7.52
CA ILE A 390 -12.84 -16.91 -6.14
C ILE A 390 -11.79 -15.81 -5.96
N ILE A 391 -12.26 -14.65 -5.48
CA ILE A 391 -11.50 -13.41 -5.36
C ILE A 391 -10.98 -13.19 -3.94
N SER A 392 -11.74 -13.61 -2.93
CA SER A 392 -11.44 -13.32 -1.52
C SER A 392 -11.90 -14.46 -0.64
N THR A 393 -11.11 -14.76 0.39
CA THR A 393 -11.36 -15.88 1.29
C THR A 393 -11.00 -15.49 2.71
N VAL A 394 -11.87 -15.83 3.66
CA VAL A 394 -11.60 -15.64 5.10
C VAL A 394 -12.10 -16.85 5.88
N ALA A 395 -11.32 -17.28 6.87
CA ALA A 395 -11.79 -18.18 7.91
C ALA A 395 -12.21 -17.33 9.10
N ASP A 396 -13.43 -17.54 9.59
CA ASP A 396 -13.97 -16.77 10.70
C ASP A 396 -13.64 -17.40 12.07
N ARG A 397 -13.90 -16.66 13.14
CA ARG A 397 -13.66 -17.12 14.53
C ARG A 397 -14.61 -18.22 15.00
N GLU A 398 -15.68 -18.52 14.27
CA GLU A 398 -16.58 -19.63 14.57
C GLU A 398 -16.15 -20.93 13.90
N GLY A 399 -15.13 -20.87 13.05
CA GLY A 399 -14.56 -22.02 12.34
C GLY A 399 -15.21 -22.27 10.98
N ASN A 400 -16.00 -21.32 10.47
CA ASN A 400 -16.50 -21.37 9.10
C ASN A 400 -15.48 -20.77 8.13
N VAL A 401 -15.66 -21.05 6.85
CA VAL A 401 -14.87 -20.44 5.78
C VAL A 401 -15.80 -19.78 4.76
N TRP A 402 -15.43 -18.58 4.33
CA TRP A 402 -16.23 -17.75 3.44
C TRP A 402 -15.45 -17.44 2.17
N PHE A 403 -16.11 -17.62 1.03
CA PHE A 403 -15.55 -17.45 -0.31
C PHE A 403 -16.33 -16.38 -1.08
N GLY A 404 -15.66 -15.29 -1.42
CA GLY A 404 -16.21 -14.21 -2.23
C GLY A 404 -15.90 -14.44 -3.70
N SER A 405 -16.94 -14.55 -4.50
CA SER A 405 -16.82 -14.81 -5.94
C SER A 405 -16.81 -13.53 -6.79
N SER A 406 -16.39 -13.68 -8.04
CA SER A 406 -16.42 -12.58 -9.02
C SER A 406 -17.84 -12.20 -9.46
N SER A 407 -18.80 -13.14 -9.40
CA SER A 407 -20.11 -12.95 -10.03
C SER A 407 -21.31 -13.59 -9.34
N ALA A 408 -21.12 -14.47 -8.35
CA ALA A 408 -22.19 -15.28 -7.74
C ALA A 408 -22.32 -15.08 -6.22
N GLY A 409 -21.90 -13.93 -5.70
CA GLY A 409 -22.02 -13.57 -4.30
C GLY A 409 -21.02 -14.30 -3.41
N VAL A 410 -21.46 -14.65 -2.21
CA VAL A 410 -20.61 -15.24 -1.17
C VAL A 410 -21.03 -16.67 -0.93
N THR A 411 -20.08 -17.59 -0.88
CA THR A 411 -20.32 -18.96 -0.40
C THR A 411 -19.79 -19.11 1.02
N HIS A 412 -20.63 -19.61 1.92
CA HIS A 412 -20.31 -20.01 3.28
C HIS A 412 -20.12 -21.52 3.33
N TYR A 413 -19.06 -21.95 4.01
CA TYR A 413 -18.76 -23.35 4.28
C TYR A 413 -18.76 -23.62 5.77
N ASP A 414 -19.59 -24.57 6.19
CA ASP A 414 -19.67 -25.06 7.57
C ASP A 414 -19.49 -26.59 7.58
N ASP A 415 -18.31 -27.04 8.03
CA ASP A 415 -18.00 -28.48 8.09
C ASP A 415 -18.76 -29.22 9.20
N ARG A 416 -19.52 -28.51 10.04
CA ARG A 416 -20.38 -29.13 11.07
C ARG A 416 -21.69 -29.64 10.49
N GLN A 417 -22.05 -29.20 9.27
CA GLN A 417 -23.24 -29.65 8.56
C GLN A 417 -23.02 -31.04 7.93
N GLU A 418 -24.13 -31.71 7.58
CA GLU A 418 -24.06 -32.99 6.88
C GLU A 418 -23.41 -32.83 5.50
N VAL A 419 -22.73 -33.89 5.03
CA VAL A 419 -22.08 -33.89 3.71
C VAL A 419 -23.12 -33.60 2.63
N GLY A 420 -22.87 -32.56 1.82
CA GLY A 420 -23.81 -32.06 0.81
C GLY A 420 -24.67 -30.88 1.27
N GLU A 421 -24.69 -30.56 2.56
CA GLU A 421 -25.33 -29.36 3.14
C GLU A 421 -24.31 -28.35 3.70
N GLN A 422 -23.03 -28.63 3.54
CA GLN A 422 -21.92 -27.81 4.04
C GLN A 422 -21.82 -26.44 3.37
N PHE A 423 -22.30 -26.33 2.12
CA PHE A 423 -22.24 -25.10 1.35
C PHE A 423 -23.58 -24.39 1.36
N THR A 424 -23.56 -23.13 1.79
CA THR A 424 -24.67 -22.19 1.61
C THR A 424 -24.14 -20.99 0.85
N TYR A 425 -24.67 -20.72 -0.34
CA TYR A 425 -24.33 -19.50 -1.06
C TYR A 425 -25.42 -18.43 -0.90
N PHE A 426 -24.96 -17.20 -0.79
CA PHE A 426 -25.78 -16.02 -0.56
C PHE A 426 -25.60 -15.06 -1.73
N THR A 427 -26.72 -14.66 -2.31
CA THR A 427 -26.80 -13.69 -3.41
C THR A 427 -27.65 -12.49 -2.99
N THR A 428 -27.88 -11.58 -3.94
CA THR A 428 -28.85 -10.49 -3.78
C THR A 428 -30.26 -10.97 -3.40
N GLU A 429 -30.65 -12.18 -3.77
CA GLU A 429 -31.94 -12.77 -3.35
C GLU A 429 -32.01 -13.06 -1.84
N ASN A 430 -30.86 -13.26 -1.20
CA ASN A 430 -30.76 -13.49 0.24
C ASN A 430 -30.54 -12.21 1.05
N GLY A 431 -30.40 -11.06 0.39
CA GLY A 431 -30.16 -9.76 1.02
C GLY A 431 -28.73 -9.23 0.90
N LEU A 432 -27.87 -9.90 0.13
CA LEU A 432 -26.55 -9.38 -0.22
C LEU A 432 -26.69 -8.12 -1.10
N GLY A 433 -25.79 -7.16 -0.93
CA GLY A 433 -25.83 -5.91 -1.70
C GLY A 433 -25.52 -6.05 -3.18
N GLY A 434 -24.71 -7.05 -3.55
CA GLY A 434 -24.26 -7.30 -4.90
C GLY A 434 -23.55 -8.65 -4.96
N ASN A 435 -23.49 -9.25 -6.15
CA ASN A 435 -22.93 -10.59 -6.32
C ASN A 435 -21.43 -10.56 -6.69
N GLU A 436 -20.86 -9.40 -6.98
CA GLU A 436 -19.42 -9.27 -7.24
C GLU A 436 -18.67 -8.91 -5.95
N ILE A 437 -18.08 -9.90 -5.29
CA ILE A 437 -17.45 -9.73 -3.98
C ILE A 437 -15.97 -9.41 -4.14
N ARG A 438 -15.56 -8.26 -3.58
CA ARG A 438 -14.18 -7.79 -3.69
C ARG A 438 -13.36 -7.99 -2.43
N THR A 439 -14.01 -7.95 -1.28
CA THR A 439 -13.37 -8.13 0.02
C THR A 439 -14.35 -8.76 1.01
N ILE A 440 -13.83 -9.63 1.88
CA ILE A 440 -14.51 -10.15 3.05
C ILE A 440 -13.65 -9.82 4.27
N PHE A 441 -14.29 -9.31 5.31
CA PHE A 441 -13.63 -8.92 6.54
C PHE A 441 -14.49 -9.31 7.75
N GLU A 442 -13.89 -9.95 8.75
CA GLU A 442 -14.53 -10.19 10.05
C GLU A 442 -14.07 -9.13 11.05
N ASP A 443 -15.01 -8.37 11.62
CA ASP A 443 -14.68 -7.37 12.65
C ASP A 443 -14.47 -8.01 14.03
N ARG A 444 -14.03 -7.23 15.02
CA ARG A 444 -13.79 -7.71 16.39
C ARG A 444 -15.04 -8.17 17.13
N ASP A 445 -16.23 -7.75 16.70
CA ASP A 445 -17.50 -8.13 17.30
C ASP A 445 -18.05 -9.43 16.66
N GLY A 446 -17.36 -9.97 15.65
CA GLY A 446 -17.71 -11.19 14.95
C GLY A 446 -18.65 -10.97 13.76
N PHE A 447 -18.94 -9.73 13.38
CA PHE A 447 -19.73 -9.47 12.18
C PHE A 447 -18.86 -9.65 10.94
N LEU A 448 -19.47 -10.23 9.90
CA LEU A 448 -18.86 -10.33 8.59
C LEU A 448 -19.29 -9.18 7.70
N TRP A 449 -18.33 -8.62 6.98
CA TRP A 449 -18.49 -7.47 6.11
C TRP A 449 -18.06 -7.82 4.70
N PHE A 450 -18.95 -7.57 3.75
CA PHE A 450 -18.75 -7.85 2.34
C PHE A 450 -18.72 -6.54 1.55
N GLY A 451 -17.57 -6.22 0.98
CA GLY A 451 -17.43 -5.14 0.02
C GLY A 451 -17.72 -5.65 -1.39
N THR A 452 -18.63 -4.99 -2.10
CA THR A 452 -19.09 -5.40 -3.42
C THR A 452 -18.67 -4.41 -4.51
N LEU A 453 -18.60 -4.88 -5.76
CA LEU A 453 -18.27 -3.99 -6.89
C LEU A 453 -19.42 -3.05 -7.24
N SER A 454 -20.67 -3.46 -7.06
CA SER A 454 -21.83 -2.72 -7.57
C SER A 454 -22.91 -2.42 -6.52
N GLY A 455 -22.86 -3.07 -5.36
CA GLY A 455 -23.89 -2.99 -4.33
C GLY A 455 -23.59 -2.02 -3.19
N GLY A 456 -22.33 -1.83 -2.82
CA GLY A 456 -21.90 -1.17 -1.59
C GLY A 456 -21.38 -2.17 -0.58
N VAL A 457 -21.75 -1.99 0.69
CA VAL A 457 -21.31 -2.84 1.80
C VAL A 457 -22.48 -3.67 2.32
N THR A 458 -22.23 -4.92 2.66
CA THR A 458 -23.22 -5.74 3.38
C THR A 458 -22.61 -6.27 4.67
N ARG A 459 -23.33 -6.10 5.79
CA ARG A 459 -22.99 -6.73 7.07
C ARG A 459 -23.82 -7.99 7.26
N TYR A 460 -23.22 -9.03 7.81
CA TYR A 460 -23.89 -10.25 8.25
C TYR A 460 -23.60 -10.52 9.73
N ASP A 461 -24.65 -10.85 10.48
CA ASP A 461 -24.63 -11.08 11.92
C ASP A 461 -24.79 -12.54 12.33
N GLY A 462 -24.66 -13.47 11.38
CA GLY A 462 -24.93 -14.89 11.60
C GLY A 462 -26.36 -15.30 11.24
N GLY A 463 -27.26 -14.37 10.95
CA GLY A 463 -28.61 -14.70 10.45
C GLY A 463 -29.24 -13.70 9.49
N GLN A 464 -28.87 -12.43 9.54
CA GLN A 464 -29.45 -11.37 8.72
C GLN A 464 -28.39 -10.57 7.98
N PHE A 465 -28.68 -10.28 6.71
CA PHE A 465 -27.91 -9.33 5.91
C PHE A 465 -28.48 -7.93 6.10
N THR A 466 -27.62 -6.99 6.52
CA THR A 466 -27.92 -5.57 6.52
C THR A 466 -27.14 -4.90 5.40
N HIS A 467 -27.87 -4.42 4.40
CA HIS A 467 -27.26 -3.79 3.23
C HIS A 467 -27.14 -2.27 3.39
N PHE A 468 -25.95 -1.75 3.10
CA PHE A 468 -25.64 -0.33 3.09
C PHE A 468 -25.26 0.12 1.68
N THR A 469 -25.93 1.17 1.22
CA THR A 469 -25.80 1.80 -0.11
C THR A 469 -25.37 3.26 0.04
N PRO A 470 -25.16 4.00 -1.06
CA PRO A 470 -24.97 5.44 -0.97
C PRO A 470 -26.09 6.19 -0.23
N ARG A 471 -27.32 5.66 -0.20
CA ARG A 471 -28.43 6.24 0.57
C ARG A 471 -28.23 6.15 2.09
N ASN A 472 -27.35 5.25 2.53
CA ASN A 472 -27.01 5.07 3.93
C ASN A 472 -25.76 5.86 4.35
N GLY A 473 -25.15 6.61 3.42
CA GLY A 473 -23.95 7.39 3.68
C GLY A 473 -22.65 6.75 3.18
N LEU A 474 -22.69 5.84 2.20
CA LEU A 474 -21.50 5.42 1.44
C LEU A 474 -21.21 6.41 0.29
N PRO A 475 -19.94 6.66 -0.08
CA PRO A 475 -19.61 7.52 -1.23
C PRO A 475 -20.01 6.87 -2.57
N SER A 476 -19.94 5.54 -2.64
CA SER A 476 -20.30 4.78 -3.84
C SER A 476 -20.62 3.34 -3.48
N SER A 477 -21.28 2.65 -4.40
CA SER A 477 -21.52 1.21 -4.31
C SER A 477 -20.30 0.35 -4.71
N PHE A 478 -19.21 0.96 -5.17
CA PHE A 478 -17.97 0.26 -5.52
C PHE A 478 -17.02 0.27 -4.32
N VAL A 479 -16.94 -0.85 -3.59
CA VAL A 479 -16.10 -0.98 -2.39
C VAL A 479 -14.94 -1.94 -2.68
N PHE A 480 -13.71 -1.50 -2.43
CA PHE A 480 -12.49 -2.22 -2.79
C PHE A 480 -11.78 -2.87 -1.61
N GLY A 481 -11.90 -2.30 -0.40
CA GLY A 481 -11.22 -2.77 0.79
C GLY A 481 -11.94 -2.37 2.07
N ALA A 482 -11.67 -3.10 3.14
CA ALA A 482 -12.23 -2.87 4.46
C ALA A 482 -11.17 -3.14 5.54
N VAL A 483 -11.18 -2.31 6.60
CA VAL A 483 -10.32 -2.51 7.78
C VAL A 483 -11.02 -2.00 9.04
N GLN A 484 -10.65 -2.52 10.21
CA GLN A 484 -11.09 -2.01 11.50
C GLN A 484 -9.95 -1.30 12.24
N ASP A 485 -10.20 -0.06 12.68
CA ASP A 485 -9.24 0.71 13.45
C ASP A 485 -9.15 0.26 14.92
N ARG A 486 -8.22 0.83 15.70
CA ARG A 486 -8.05 0.49 17.12
C ARG A 486 -9.25 0.85 18.00
N ARG A 487 -10.04 1.86 17.62
CA ARG A 487 -11.24 2.31 18.34
C ARG A 487 -12.48 1.47 17.99
N GLY A 488 -12.37 0.56 17.04
CA GLY A 488 -13.45 -0.33 16.61
C GLY A 488 -14.23 0.21 15.41
N ASN A 489 -13.89 1.38 14.86
CA ASN A 489 -14.57 1.85 13.67
C ASN A 489 -14.12 1.04 12.46
N LEU A 490 -15.05 0.81 11.54
CA LEU A 490 -14.78 0.19 10.26
C LEU A 490 -14.57 1.26 9.22
N TRP A 491 -13.58 1.04 8.37
CA TRP A 491 -13.24 1.94 7.29
C TRP A 491 -13.32 1.17 5.98
N PHE A 492 -13.99 1.76 4.99
CA PHE A 492 -14.16 1.18 3.67
C PHE A 492 -13.62 2.11 2.61
N GLY A 493 -12.66 1.61 1.82
CA GLY A 493 -12.17 2.28 0.63
C GLY A 493 -13.12 2.03 -0.54
N ALA A 494 -13.59 3.10 -1.16
CA ALA A 494 -14.58 3.02 -2.24
C ALA A 494 -14.21 3.92 -3.42
N ARG A 495 -14.95 3.78 -4.51
CA ARG A 495 -15.07 4.86 -5.50
C ARG A 495 -15.86 6.01 -4.83
N GLY A 496 -15.62 7.25 -5.22
CA GLY A 496 -16.15 8.44 -4.56
C GLY A 496 -15.49 8.83 -3.22
N GLY A 497 -14.56 8.06 -2.64
CA GLY A 497 -13.88 8.42 -1.38
C GLY A 497 -13.74 7.27 -0.38
N VAL A 498 -13.64 7.61 0.90
CA VAL A 498 -13.60 6.67 2.03
C VAL A 498 -14.83 6.87 2.89
N CYS A 499 -15.35 5.81 3.48
CA CYS A 499 -16.34 5.96 4.54
C CYS A 499 -15.93 5.23 5.80
N ARG A 500 -16.31 5.83 6.93
CA ARG A 500 -16.18 5.23 8.24
C ARG A 500 -17.56 4.85 8.76
N TYR A 501 -17.66 3.66 9.31
CA TYR A 501 -18.80 3.18 10.06
C TYR A 501 -18.44 2.97 11.52
N ASP A 502 -19.21 3.55 12.42
CA ASP A 502 -18.97 3.54 13.86
C ASP A 502 -19.91 2.61 14.64
N GLY A 503 -20.62 1.73 13.93
CA GLY A 503 -21.66 0.87 14.49
C GLY A 503 -23.07 1.47 14.41
N LYS A 504 -23.21 2.75 14.05
CA LYS A 504 -24.52 3.42 13.94
C LYS A 504 -24.72 4.08 12.59
N GLU A 505 -23.77 4.87 12.13
CA GLU A 505 -23.90 5.66 10.91
C GLU A 505 -22.66 5.55 10.03
N PHE A 506 -22.88 5.71 8.72
CA PHE A 506 -21.78 5.92 7.79
C PHE A 506 -21.51 7.41 7.66
N VAL A 507 -20.23 7.72 7.73
CA VAL A 507 -19.72 9.05 7.48
C VAL A 507 -18.84 8.93 6.26
N THR A 508 -19.30 9.50 5.16
CA THR A 508 -18.49 9.61 3.94
C THR A 508 -17.53 10.76 4.09
N PHE A 509 -16.31 10.54 3.61
CA PHE A 509 -15.33 11.56 3.37
C PHE A 509 -15.05 11.57 1.87
N THR A 510 -15.14 12.75 1.27
CA THR A 510 -14.93 13.01 -0.15
C THR A 510 -13.85 14.08 -0.34
N THR A 511 -13.62 14.49 -1.59
CA THR A 511 -12.84 15.68 -1.92
C THR A 511 -13.42 16.96 -1.30
N GLU A 512 -14.74 17.07 -1.09
CA GLU A 512 -15.37 18.20 -0.39
C GLU A 512 -15.06 18.21 1.12
N ASP A 513 -14.90 17.03 1.70
CA ASP A 513 -14.40 16.84 3.07
C ASP A 513 -12.87 16.83 3.12
N GLY A 514 -12.23 17.21 2.02
CA GLY A 514 -10.80 17.36 2.00
C GLY A 514 -10.02 16.06 1.84
N MET A 515 -10.44 15.19 0.94
CA MET A 515 -9.60 14.09 0.44
C MET A 515 -8.83 14.49 -0.83
N ALA A 516 -7.65 13.90 -1.03
CA ALA A 516 -6.81 14.17 -2.20
C ALA A 516 -7.37 13.59 -3.52
N GLY A 517 -8.34 12.68 -3.45
CA GLY A 517 -8.97 12.06 -4.61
C GLY A 517 -10.16 11.19 -4.26
N GLU A 518 -10.94 10.85 -5.28
CA GLU A 518 -12.22 10.14 -5.12
C GLU A 518 -12.12 8.63 -5.32
N ARG A 519 -10.96 8.04 -5.61
CA ARG A 519 -10.85 6.59 -5.79
C ARG A 519 -9.87 6.00 -4.80
N VAL A 520 -10.38 5.20 -3.86
CA VAL A 520 -9.56 4.52 -2.87
C VAL A 520 -9.60 3.02 -3.11
N THR A 521 -8.48 2.46 -3.55
CA THR A 521 -8.37 1.05 -3.96
C THR A 521 -7.82 0.14 -2.87
N SER A 522 -7.27 0.68 -1.79
CA SER A 522 -6.81 -0.05 -0.60
C SER A 522 -7.01 0.81 0.65
N ILE A 523 -7.16 0.17 1.81
CA ILE A 523 -7.31 0.84 3.11
C ILE A 523 -6.64 0.05 4.22
#